data_AF-A0A2D4STS1-F1
#
_entry.id   AF-A0A2D4STS1-F1
#
_cell.length_a   1.000
_cell.length_b   1.000
_cell.length_c   1.000
_cell.angle_alpha   90.00
_cell.angle_beta   90.00
_cell.angle_gamma   90.00
#
_symmetry.space_group_name_H-M   'P 1'
#
loop_
_entity.id
_entity.type
_entity.pdbx_description
1 polymer ?
#
loop_
_entity_poly.entity_id
_entity_poly.type
_entity_poly.pdbx_seq_one_letter_code
_entity_poly.pdbx_strand_id
1 'polypeptide(L)'
;MIFLFACSAPIEAPEDLNDLLSYVFVHTMDEEDASLRAGLDNMYLFAQENEAELREGFTVKQLSQEALDSTPESFIEDPDLYGVAVQYTVPFSSRNIAYCNTAVNGAEVYTANYISYEREHLSELECFLAQECPTFRFRSTIESSLPFGVEMLSRYINELRWIEYGEGMAFVQRSWMDGDAESSADWANMTANFYIGAALPTSSGETQMIAASWAGILLGEFSVPEDIAKSQAIDGLKKNGEDLTKWLTENDVPE
;
A
#
# COMPACT_ATOMS: atom_id res chain seq x y z
N MET A 1 -41.79 7.87 25.42
CA MET A 1 -41.01 7.95 24.16
C MET A 1 -39.89 6.96 24.31
N ILE A 2 -40.05 5.76 23.72
CA ILE A 2 -39.09 4.66 23.82
C ILE A 2 -38.17 4.82 22.61
N PHE A 3 -36.91 5.16 22.83
CA PHE A 3 -35.87 5.10 21.80
C PHE A 3 -35.55 3.62 21.56
N LEU A 4 -36.02 3.09 20.43
CA LEU A 4 -35.53 1.82 19.90
C LEU A 4 -34.13 2.09 19.35
N PHE A 5 -33.10 1.79 20.14
CA PHE A 5 -31.76 1.59 19.60
C PHE A 5 -31.82 0.31 18.76
N ALA A 6 -32.03 0.47 17.46
CA ALA A 6 -31.74 -0.59 16.52
C ALA A 6 -30.22 -0.79 16.55
N CYS A 7 -29.74 -1.81 17.28
CA CYS A 7 -28.41 -2.33 17.07
C CYS A 7 -28.38 -2.84 15.62
N SER A 8 -27.71 -2.10 14.72
CA SER A 8 -27.29 -2.66 13.44
C SER A 8 -26.51 -3.93 13.72
N ALA A 9 -26.66 -4.93 12.84
CA ALA A 9 -25.83 -6.12 12.91
C ALA A 9 -24.34 -5.70 12.92
N PRO A 10 -23.46 -6.49 13.56
CA PRO A 10 -22.02 -6.24 13.48
C PRO A 10 -21.61 -6.09 12.02
N ILE A 11 -20.73 -5.12 11.74
CA ILE A 11 -20.09 -5.02 10.43
C ILE A 11 -19.16 -6.23 10.33
N GLU A 12 -19.43 -7.11 9.37
CA GLU A 12 -18.64 -8.31 9.11
C GLU A 12 -17.78 -8.06 7.87
N ALA A 13 -16.46 -8.00 8.07
CA ALA A 13 -15.50 -7.98 6.97
C ALA A 13 -15.25 -9.41 6.44
N PRO A 14 -14.77 -9.57 5.20
CA PRO A 14 -14.40 -10.88 4.66
C PRO A 14 -13.24 -11.53 5.44
N GLU A 15 -13.14 -12.86 5.40
CA GLU A 15 -12.02 -13.62 6.01
C GLU A 15 -10.98 -14.08 4.95
N ASP A 16 -11.38 -14.24 3.68
CA ASP A 16 -10.46 -14.58 2.59
C ASP A 16 -9.57 -13.38 2.25
N LEU A 17 -8.25 -13.60 2.14
CA LEU A 17 -7.27 -12.53 1.90
C LEU A 17 -7.60 -11.69 0.65
N ASN A 18 -8.08 -12.28 -0.43
CA ASN A 18 -8.33 -11.52 -1.67
C ASN A 18 -9.50 -10.56 -1.51
N ASP A 19 -10.58 -11.05 -0.92
CA ASP A 19 -11.78 -10.26 -0.66
C ASP A 19 -11.48 -9.20 0.41
N LEU A 20 -10.66 -9.55 1.40
CA LEU A 20 -10.24 -8.66 2.47
C LEU A 20 -9.35 -7.52 2.00
N LEU A 21 -8.40 -7.79 1.10
CA LEU A 21 -7.57 -6.75 0.48
C LEU A 21 -8.43 -5.76 -0.31
N SER A 22 -9.39 -6.25 -1.08
CA SER A 22 -10.35 -5.40 -1.81
C SER A 22 -11.23 -4.58 -0.85
N TYR A 23 -11.73 -5.21 0.21
CA TYR A 23 -12.57 -4.57 1.22
C TYR A 23 -11.84 -3.44 1.95
N VAL A 24 -10.61 -3.69 2.43
CA VAL A 24 -9.78 -2.66 3.06
C VAL A 24 -9.44 -1.55 2.07
N PHE A 25 -9.16 -1.88 0.80
CA PHE A 25 -8.91 -0.88 -0.24
C PHE A 25 -10.10 0.07 -0.42
N VAL A 26 -11.32 -0.45 -0.54
CA VAL A 26 -12.57 0.35 -0.66
C VAL A 26 -12.74 1.26 0.55
N HIS A 27 -12.70 0.67 1.75
CA HIS A 27 -13.07 1.35 2.99
C HIS A 27 -11.96 2.22 3.59
N THR A 28 -10.79 2.32 2.93
CA THR A 28 -9.67 3.13 3.44
C THR A 28 -10.09 4.58 3.65
N MET A 29 -10.94 5.15 2.79
CA MET A 29 -11.30 6.57 2.83
C MET A 29 -12.74 6.86 3.28
N ASP A 30 -13.43 5.87 3.86
CA ASP A 30 -14.78 6.06 4.41
C ASP A 30 -14.81 7.13 5.52
N GLU A 31 -15.91 7.85 5.70
CA GLU A 31 -16.00 8.81 6.81
C GLU A 31 -15.99 8.12 8.19
N GLU A 32 -16.55 6.91 8.27
CA GLU A 32 -16.67 6.13 9.50
C GLU A 32 -15.62 5.02 9.57
N ASP A 33 -15.00 4.84 10.74
CA ASP A 33 -13.89 3.88 10.92
C ASP A 33 -14.35 2.41 10.94
N ALA A 34 -15.63 2.15 11.18
CA ALA A 34 -16.09 0.83 11.60
C ALA A 34 -15.85 -0.27 10.55
N SER A 35 -16.03 0.03 9.26
CA SER A 35 -15.74 -0.90 8.17
C SER A 35 -14.25 -1.17 8.04
N LEU A 36 -13.42 -0.11 8.01
CA LEU A 36 -11.97 -0.25 7.92
C LEU A 36 -11.41 -1.06 9.10
N ARG A 37 -11.89 -0.77 10.32
CA ARG A 37 -11.47 -1.48 11.53
C ARG A 37 -11.78 -2.97 11.48
N ALA A 38 -12.98 -3.34 11.05
CA ALA A 38 -13.35 -4.75 10.86
C ALA A 38 -12.44 -5.43 9.83
N GLY A 39 -12.10 -4.73 8.75
CA GLY A 39 -11.14 -5.22 7.76
C GLY A 39 -9.73 -5.43 8.34
N LEU A 40 -9.23 -4.47 9.14
CA LEU A 40 -7.92 -4.59 9.78
C LEU A 40 -7.88 -5.70 10.84
N ASP A 41 -8.96 -5.88 11.61
CA ASP A 41 -9.08 -6.96 12.61
C ASP A 41 -8.98 -8.33 11.91
N ASN A 42 -9.74 -8.54 10.84
CA ASN A 42 -9.65 -9.79 10.05
C ASN A 42 -8.30 -9.95 9.36
N MET A 43 -7.68 -8.85 8.91
CA MET A 43 -6.40 -8.90 8.20
C MET A 43 -5.27 -9.29 9.15
N TYR A 44 -5.32 -8.77 10.38
CA TYR A 44 -4.43 -9.16 11.45
C TYR A 44 -4.60 -10.65 11.82
N LEU A 45 -5.84 -11.13 11.96
CA LEU A 45 -6.12 -12.53 12.26
C LEU A 45 -5.58 -13.45 11.15
N PHE A 46 -5.87 -13.15 9.88
CA PHE A 46 -5.35 -13.90 8.74
C PHE A 46 -3.82 -13.96 8.77
N ALA A 47 -3.17 -12.82 9.01
CA ALA A 47 -1.71 -12.69 9.09
C ALA A 47 -1.11 -13.51 10.24
N GLN A 48 -1.76 -13.59 11.40
CA GLN A 48 -1.31 -14.45 12.50
C GLN A 48 -1.44 -15.94 12.18
N GLU A 49 -2.51 -16.34 11.51
CA GLU A 49 -2.76 -17.75 11.16
C GLU A 49 -1.88 -18.24 10.00
N ASN A 50 -1.39 -17.34 9.15
CA ASN A 50 -0.63 -17.63 7.94
C ASN A 50 0.74 -16.93 7.93
N GLU A 51 1.33 -16.68 9.10
CA GLU A 51 2.52 -15.82 9.24
C GLU A 51 3.70 -16.29 8.38
N ALA A 52 3.99 -17.60 8.37
CA ALA A 52 5.13 -18.15 7.64
C ALA A 52 4.95 -17.98 6.12
N GLU A 53 3.78 -18.35 5.62
CA GLU A 53 3.41 -18.26 4.22
C GLU A 53 3.35 -16.78 3.78
N LEU A 54 2.83 -15.87 4.61
CA LEU A 54 2.66 -14.47 4.24
C LEU A 54 4.00 -13.72 4.27
N ARG A 55 4.94 -14.15 5.12
CA ARG A 55 6.34 -13.72 5.05
C ARG A 55 7.08 -14.25 3.84
N GLU A 56 6.74 -15.44 3.34
CA GLU A 56 7.27 -15.95 2.06
C GLU A 56 6.67 -15.19 0.87
N GLY A 57 5.37 -14.89 0.93
CA GLY A 57 4.62 -14.10 -0.04
C GLY A 57 3.52 -14.92 -0.72
N PHE A 58 2.37 -14.28 -0.94
CA PHE A 58 1.20 -14.86 -1.60
C PHE A 58 1.06 -14.30 -3.02
N THR A 59 0.52 -15.13 -3.92
CA THR A 59 -0.21 -14.60 -5.09
C THR A 59 -1.63 -14.28 -4.66
N VAL A 60 -2.12 -13.11 -5.02
CA VAL A 60 -3.51 -12.70 -4.78
C VAL A 60 -4.22 -12.43 -6.09
N LYS A 61 -5.53 -12.64 -6.09
CA LYS A 61 -6.42 -12.30 -7.20
C LYS A 61 -6.47 -10.80 -7.38
N GLN A 62 -7.01 -10.38 -8.51
CA GLN A 62 -7.27 -8.97 -8.80
C GLN A 62 -8.17 -8.34 -7.75
N LEU A 63 -7.99 -7.03 -7.57
CA LEU A 63 -8.93 -6.20 -6.82
C LEU A 63 -10.34 -6.38 -7.41
N SER A 64 -11.34 -6.41 -6.54
CA SER A 64 -12.74 -6.39 -6.98
C SER A 64 -13.03 -5.15 -7.83
N GLN A 65 -14.02 -5.23 -8.72
CA GLN A 65 -14.44 -4.06 -9.51
C GLN A 65 -14.84 -2.88 -8.61
N GLU A 66 -15.49 -3.15 -7.47
CA GLU A 66 -15.85 -2.11 -6.50
C GLU A 66 -14.60 -1.39 -5.96
N ALA A 67 -13.52 -2.12 -5.68
CA ALA A 67 -12.25 -1.53 -5.26
C ALA A 67 -11.62 -0.67 -6.35
N LEU A 68 -11.66 -1.13 -7.60
CA LEU A 68 -11.19 -0.37 -8.76
C LEU A 68 -12.02 0.91 -8.95
N ASP A 69 -13.35 0.79 -8.93
CA ASP A 69 -14.31 1.90 -9.07
C ASP A 69 -14.29 2.89 -7.90
N SER A 70 -13.70 2.51 -6.75
CA SER A 70 -13.54 3.40 -5.59
C SER A 70 -12.45 4.46 -5.75
N THR A 71 -11.70 4.41 -6.86
CA THR A 71 -10.67 5.38 -7.20
C THR A 71 -11.25 6.51 -8.07
N PRO A 72 -11.07 7.80 -7.69
CA PRO A 72 -11.70 8.91 -8.41
C PRO A 72 -11.03 9.29 -9.74
N GLU A 73 -9.76 8.93 -9.95
CA GLU A 73 -9.03 9.22 -11.19
C GLU A 73 -9.17 8.09 -12.21
N SER A 74 -8.97 8.43 -13.48
CA SER A 74 -8.92 7.44 -14.56
C SER A 74 -7.66 6.59 -14.44
N PHE A 75 -7.85 5.29 -14.25
CA PHE A 75 -6.82 4.27 -14.45
C PHE A 75 -7.18 3.43 -15.67
N ILE A 76 -6.21 2.68 -16.18
CA ILE A 76 -6.48 1.68 -17.23
C ILE A 76 -6.85 0.36 -16.55
N GLU A 77 -8.03 -0.16 -16.85
CA GLU A 77 -8.37 -1.52 -16.49
C GLU A 77 -7.51 -2.50 -17.30
N ASP A 78 -6.70 -3.27 -16.59
CA ASP A 78 -5.90 -4.34 -17.18
C ASP A 78 -6.43 -5.70 -16.69
N PRO A 79 -6.97 -6.55 -17.60
CA PRO A 79 -7.47 -7.87 -17.23
C PRO A 79 -6.37 -8.85 -16.82
N ASP A 80 -5.09 -8.50 -17.02
CA ASP A 80 -3.92 -9.31 -16.71
C ASP A 80 -3.16 -8.78 -15.47
N LEU A 81 -3.80 -7.93 -14.65
CA LEU A 81 -3.27 -7.55 -13.33
C LEU A 81 -2.94 -8.81 -12.52
N TYR A 82 -1.67 -8.96 -12.15
CA TYR A 82 -1.24 -9.96 -11.18
C TYR A 82 -0.99 -9.30 -9.83
N GLY A 83 -1.45 -9.93 -8.76
CA GLY A 83 -1.32 -9.44 -7.40
C GLY A 83 -0.36 -10.27 -6.56
N VAL A 84 0.39 -9.61 -5.69
CA VAL A 84 1.17 -10.27 -4.64
C VAL A 84 0.90 -9.62 -3.29
N ALA A 85 1.01 -10.39 -2.21
CA ALA A 85 0.88 -9.89 -0.84
C ALA A 85 1.99 -10.45 0.05
N VAL A 86 2.51 -9.62 0.95
CA VAL A 86 3.55 -9.99 1.91
C VAL A 86 3.26 -9.40 3.28
N GLN A 87 3.84 -10.05 4.28
CA GLN A 87 3.96 -9.50 5.63
C GLN A 87 5.42 -9.36 6.02
N TYR A 88 5.75 -8.26 6.69
CA TYR A 88 7.04 -8.05 7.32
C TYR A 88 6.88 -7.19 8.58
N THR A 89 7.92 -7.16 9.42
CA THR A 89 7.95 -6.32 10.63
C THR A 89 8.98 -5.23 10.45
N VAL A 90 8.63 -4.01 10.84
CA VAL A 90 9.54 -2.86 10.90
C VAL A 90 9.76 -2.52 12.38
N PRO A 91 11.01 -2.44 12.86
CA PRO A 91 11.32 -2.21 14.28
C PRO A 91 11.17 -0.73 14.69
N PHE A 92 10.12 -0.09 14.19
CA PHE A 92 9.78 1.32 14.43
C PHE A 92 8.27 1.48 14.53
N SER A 93 7.83 2.61 15.10
CA SER A 93 6.41 2.92 15.22
C SER A 93 5.77 3.24 13.86
N SER A 94 4.46 3.05 13.77
CA SER A 94 3.66 3.42 12.60
C SER A 94 3.81 4.90 12.25
N ARG A 95 4.00 5.77 13.26
CA ARG A 95 4.28 7.20 13.08
C ARG A 95 5.59 7.46 12.33
N ASN A 96 6.65 6.75 12.67
CA ASN A 96 7.94 6.89 11.99
C ASN A 96 7.85 6.44 10.53
N ILE A 97 7.12 5.35 10.29
CA ILE A 97 6.87 4.81 8.95
C ILE A 97 6.05 5.81 8.12
N ALA A 98 4.97 6.37 8.68
CA ALA A 98 4.16 7.38 8.02
C ALA A 98 4.99 8.63 7.68
N TYR A 99 5.80 9.14 8.63
CA TYR A 99 6.71 10.25 8.38
C TYR A 99 7.66 9.98 7.20
N CYS A 100 8.28 8.79 7.15
CA CYS A 100 9.10 8.38 6.01
C CYS A 100 8.32 8.40 4.69
N ASN A 101 7.10 7.86 4.69
CA ASN A 101 6.29 7.75 3.47
C ASN A 101 5.77 9.10 2.97
N THR A 102 5.59 10.10 3.85
CA THR A 102 4.92 11.36 3.51
C THR A 102 5.82 12.60 3.53
N ALA A 103 6.86 12.63 4.34
CA ALA A 103 7.72 13.81 4.53
C ALA A 103 9.11 13.66 3.91
N VAL A 104 9.67 12.44 3.92
CA VAL A 104 11.00 12.17 3.37
C VAL A 104 10.93 11.98 1.85
N ASN A 105 12.00 12.32 1.13
CA ASN A 105 12.11 12.03 -0.28
C ASN A 105 12.18 10.50 -0.50
N GLY A 106 11.22 9.94 -1.25
CA GLY A 106 11.15 8.51 -1.48
C GLY A 106 12.41 7.91 -2.13
N ALA A 107 13.14 8.66 -2.95
CA ALA A 107 14.38 8.19 -3.57
C ALA A 107 15.56 8.06 -2.57
N GLU A 108 15.50 8.77 -1.44
CA GLU A 108 16.48 8.63 -0.36
C GLU A 108 16.21 7.39 0.50
N VAL A 109 14.95 6.99 0.62
CA VAL A 109 14.53 5.81 1.39
C VAL A 109 14.66 4.56 0.52
N TYR A 110 14.02 4.54 -0.66
CA TYR A 110 13.87 3.39 -1.55
C TYR A 110 14.91 3.40 -2.68
N THR A 111 16.18 3.48 -2.30
CA THR A 111 17.33 3.74 -3.20
C THR A 111 17.56 2.69 -4.30
N ALA A 112 16.99 1.50 -4.17
CA ALA A 112 17.25 0.43 -5.13
C ALA A 112 16.51 0.60 -6.46
N ASN A 113 15.38 1.31 -6.45
CA ASN A 113 14.45 1.31 -7.57
C ASN A 113 14.22 2.71 -8.15
N TYR A 114 14.44 3.77 -7.36
CA TYR A 114 14.10 5.14 -7.76
C TYR A 114 15.33 5.92 -8.20
N ILE A 115 15.30 6.41 -9.44
CA ILE A 115 16.23 7.41 -9.97
C ILE A 115 15.86 8.78 -9.41
N SER A 116 14.58 9.10 -9.43
CA SER A 116 14.03 10.34 -8.88
C SER A 116 12.64 10.13 -8.30
N TYR A 117 12.28 11.00 -7.36
CA TYR A 117 10.99 10.97 -6.69
C TYR A 117 10.56 12.41 -6.40
N GLU A 118 9.38 12.77 -6.90
CA GLU A 118 8.73 14.04 -6.64
C GLU A 118 7.38 13.80 -5.95
N ARG A 119 6.98 14.73 -5.10
CA ARG A 119 5.73 14.69 -4.34
C ARG A 119 4.99 16.02 -4.43
N GLU A 120 3.72 15.96 -4.79
CA GLU A 120 2.78 17.07 -4.74
C GLU A 120 1.72 16.77 -3.66
N HIS A 121 1.70 17.57 -2.60
CA HIS A 121 0.69 17.41 -1.54
C HIS A 121 -0.66 17.93 -2.03
N LEU A 122 -1.68 17.07 -1.96
CA LEU A 122 -3.06 17.41 -2.30
C LEU A 122 -3.90 17.74 -1.05
N SER A 123 -3.27 17.66 0.13
CA SER A 123 -3.84 17.94 1.45
C SER A 123 -2.74 18.38 2.42
N GLU A 124 -3.11 18.75 3.64
CA GLU A 124 -2.21 19.36 4.63
C GLU A 124 -1.33 18.32 5.34
N LEU A 125 -0.06 18.19 4.93
CA LEU A 125 0.90 17.23 5.51
C LEU A 125 1.08 17.43 7.02
N GLU A 126 1.28 18.67 7.47
CA GLU A 126 1.55 18.96 8.88
C GLU A 126 0.38 18.53 9.79
N CYS A 127 -0.85 18.72 9.32
CA CYS A 127 -2.05 18.27 10.03
C CYS A 127 -2.10 16.75 10.17
N PHE A 128 -1.73 16.01 9.12
CA PHE A 128 -1.67 14.56 9.14
C PHE A 128 -0.55 14.01 10.02
N LEU A 129 0.65 14.61 9.97
CA LEU A 129 1.77 14.20 10.82
C LEU A 129 1.52 14.48 12.31
N ALA A 130 0.79 15.55 12.61
CA ALA A 130 0.30 15.86 13.95
C ALA A 130 -0.90 14.99 14.37
N GLN A 131 -1.43 14.13 13.47
CA GLN A 131 -2.62 13.30 13.67
C GLN A 131 -3.91 14.10 13.98
N GLU A 132 -3.93 15.39 13.61
CA GLU A 132 -5.12 16.25 13.71
C GLU A 132 -6.06 16.04 12.52
N CYS A 133 -5.50 15.61 11.37
CA CYS A 133 -6.25 15.18 10.20
C CYS A 133 -6.12 13.66 10.05
N PRO A 134 -7.23 12.91 9.99
CA PRO A 134 -7.17 11.45 9.89
C PRO A 134 -6.65 10.99 8.53
N THR A 135 -6.72 11.83 7.49
CA THR A 135 -6.38 11.45 6.12
C THR A 135 -5.34 12.37 5.50
N PHE A 136 -4.50 11.81 4.63
CA PHE A 136 -3.56 12.55 3.79
C PHE A 136 -3.53 11.99 2.38
N ARG A 137 -3.50 12.89 1.43
CA ARG A 137 -3.49 12.61 -0.01
C ARG A 137 -2.39 13.39 -0.69
N PHE A 138 -1.65 12.71 -1.56
CA PHE A 138 -0.61 13.31 -2.39
C PHE A 138 -0.50 12.61 -3.74
N ARG A 139 0.05 13.31 -4.71
CA ARG A 139 0.51 12.72 -5.97
C ARG A 139 2.02 12.53 -5.90
N SER A 140 2.52 11.40 -6.37
CA SER A 140 3.96 11.18 -6.56
C SER A 140 4.30 10.93 -8.02
N THR A 141 5.40 11.49 -8.48
CA THR A 141 6.02 11.16 -9.76
C THR A 141 7.32 10.42 -9.47
N ILE A 142 7.46 9.21 -10.02
CA ILE A 142 8.57 8.32 -9.74
C ILE A 142 9.23 7.97 -11.06
N GLU A 143 10.52 8.23 -11.15
CA GLU A 143 11.36 7.72 -12.22
C GLU A 143 12.11 6.49 -11.70
N SER A 144 11.89 5.34 -12.32
CA SER A 144 12.46 4.07 -11.88
C SER A 144 13.39 3.49 -12.94
N SER A 145 14.42 2.75 -12.50
CA SER A 145 15.24 1.95 -13.41
C SER A 145 14.77 0.49 -13.40
N LEU A 146 14.41 0.00 -14.58
CA LEU A 146 14.06 -1.38 -14.84
C LEU A 146 15.27 -2.14 -15.43
N PRO A 147 15.24 -3.49 -15.47
CA PRO A 147 16.28 -4.28 -16.11
C PRO A 147 16.61 -3.81 -17.54
N PHE A 148 17.86 -4.03 -17.94
CA PHE A 148 18.40 -3.61 -19.24
C PHE A 148 18.50 -2.09 -19.45
N GLY A 149 18.43 -1.29 -18.37
CA GLY A 149 18.59 0.15 -18.42
C GLY A 149 17.38 0.87 -18.99
N VAL A 150 16.19 0.25 -18.91
CA VAL A 150 14.93 0.92 -19.22
C VAL A 150 14.59 1.86 -18.07
N GLU A 151 14.14 3.06 -18.42
CA GLU A 151 13.68 4.07 -17.47
C GLU A 151 12.17 4.18 -17.61
N MET A 152 11.47 4.26 -16.49
CA MET A 152 10.02 4.34 -16.45
C MET A 152 9.58 5.47 -15.52
N LEU A 153 8.84 6.43 -16.08
CA LEU A 153 8.25 7.54 -15.35
C LEU A 153 6.78 7.21 -15.07
N SER A 154 6.44 7.07 -13.81
CA SER A 154 5.09 6.70 -13.36
C SER A 154 4.54 7.75 -12.40
N ARG A 155 3.24 7.99 -12.45
CA ARG A 155 2.54 8.92 -11.56
C ARG A 155 1.54 8.14 -10.73
N TYR A 156 1.42 8.49 -9.45
CA TYR A 156 0.54 7.79 -8.52
C TYR A 156 -0.26 8.76 -7.69
N ILE A 157 -1.52 8.42 -7.42
CA ILE A 157 -2.27 8.98 -6.32
C ILE A 157 -2.07 8.09 -5.10
N ASN A 158 -1.75 8.71 -3.96
CA ASN A 158 -1.57 8.04 -2.70
C ASN A 158 -2.55 8.63 -1.69
N GLU A 159 -3.25 7.76 -0.99
CA GLU A 159 -4.17 8.09 0.09
C GLU A 159 -3.79 7.32 1.34
N LEU A 160 -3.64 8.03 2.45
CA LEU A 160 -3.26 7.50 3.74
C LEU A 160 -4.32 7.87 4.75
N ARG A 161 -4.58 6.96 5.69
CA ARG A 161 -5.48 7.20 6.81
C ARG A 161 -4.91 6.68 8.12
N TRP A 162 -4.93 7.52 9.13
CA TRP A 162 -4.78 7.15 10.53
C TRP A 162 -6.06 6.54 11.08
N ILE A 163 -5.93 5.50 11.90
CA ILE A 163 -7.03 4.87 12.62
C ILE A 163 -6.56 4.37 13.98
N GLU A 164 -7.38 4.55 15.02
CA GLU A 164 -7.13 3.97 16.34
C GLU A 164 -7.28 2.44 16.29
N TYR A 165 -6.20 1.72 16.60
CA TYR A 165 -6.15 0.27 16.48
C TYR A 165 -5.34 -0.37 17.61
N GLY A 166 -5.99 -1.24 18.39
CA GLY A 166 -5.38 -1.83 19.58
C GLY A 166 -4.97 -0.78 20.61
N GLU A 167 -3.68 -0.70 20.91
CA GLU A 167 -3.08 0.23 21.89
C GLU A 167 -2.43 1.46 21.24
N GLY A 168 -2.50 1.61 19.92
CA GLY A 168 -1.83 2.70 19.20
C GLY A 168 -2.55 3.12 17.92
N MET A 169 -1.88 3.97 17.14
CA MET A 169 -2.38 4.37 15.83
C MET A 169 -1.86 3.40 14.77
N ALA A 170 -2.77 2.80 14.01
CA ALA A 170 -2.41 2.20 12.72
C ALA A 170 -2.52 3.26 11.63
N PHE A 171 -1.82 3.05 10.52
CA PHE A 171 -2.19 3.73 9.28
C PHE A 171 -2.35 2.75 8.14
N VAL A 172 -3.23 3.10 7.22
CA VAL A 172 -3.46 2.38 5.99
C VAL A 172 -3.10 3.31 4.85
N GLN A 173 -2.34 2.80 3.88
CA GLN A 173 -2.03 3.49 2.64
C GLN A 173 -2.63 2.70 1.48
N ARG A 174 -3.40 3.35 0.63
CA ARG A 174 -3.73 2.84 -0.71
C ARG A 174 -3.15 3.76 -1.77
N SER A 175 -2.75 3.19 -2.89
CA SER A 175 -2.35 3.97 -4.05
C SER A 175 -2.68 3.27 -5.36
N TRP A 176 -2.79 4.08 -6.41
CA TRP A 176 -2.99 3.63 -7.77
C TRP A 176 -2.27 4.54 -8.75
N MET A 177 -1.94 4.00 -9.91
CA MET A 177 -1.30 4.74 -10.99
C MET A 177 -2.28 5.73 -11.63
N ASP A 178 -1.83 6.97 -11.80
CA ASP A 178 -2.56 8.08 -12.42
C ASP A 178 -2.20 8.15 -13.91
N GLY A 179 -2.98 7.47 -14.75
CA GLY A 179 -2.72 7.31 -16.18
C GLY A 179 -1.64 6.27 -16.51
N ASP A 180 -1.05 6.39 -17.71
CA ASP A 180 0.00 5.50 -18.20
C ASP A 180 1.39 5.84 -17.65
N ALA A 181 2.22 4.82 -17.47
CA ALA A 181 3.65 5.03 -17.31
C ALA A 181 4.30 5.40 -18.64
N GLU A 182 5.22 6.36 -18.62
CA GLU A 182 6.05 6.71 -19.78
C GLU A 182 7.35 5.90 -19.71
N SER A 183 7.64 5.12 -20.74
CA SER A 183 8.82 4.25 -20.80
C SER A 183 9.80 4.73 -21.86
N SER A 184 11.10 4.62 -21.57
CA SER A 184 12.16 4.85 -22.56
C SER A 184 12.24 3.74 -23.61
N ALA A 185 11.50 2.63 -23.43
CA ALA A 185 11.47 1.50 -24.34
C ALA A 185 10.04 1.09 -24.70
N ASP A 186 9.72 1.06 -26.00
CA ASP A 186 8.39 0.67 -26.52
C ASP A 186 7.96 -0.75 -26.12
N TRP A 187 8.91 -1.62 -25.78
CA TRP A 187 8.65 -2.98 -25.37
C TRP A 187 8.38 -3.11 -23.88
N ALA A 188 8.53 -2.07 -23.05
CA ALA A 188 8.26 -2.17 -21.62
C ALA A 188 7.21 -1.12 -21.27
N ASN A 189 6.03 -1.55 -20.83
CA ASN A 189 4.98 -0.64 -20.41
C ASN A 189 4.31 -1.15 -19.14
N MET A 190 3.99 -0.23 -18.23
CA MET A 190 3.15 -0.49 -17.07
C MET A 190 1.82 0.22 -17.31
N THR A 191 0.78 -0.59 -17.44
CA THR A 191 -0.59 -0.17 -17.82
C THR A 191 -1.42 0.16 -16.58
N ALA A 192 -1.17 -0.54 -15.48
CA ALA A 192 -1.83 -0.31 -14.21
C ALA A 192 -0.93 -0.73 -13.06
N ASN A 193 -1.03 -0.01 -11.95
CA ASN A 193 -0.45 -0.45 -10.68
C ASN A 193 -1.31 0.02 -9.52
N PHE A 194 -1.53 -0.87 -8.57
CA PHE A 194 -2.25 -0.62 -7.33
C PHE A 194 -1.43 -1.12 -6.15
N TYR A 195 -1.63 -0.50 -5.00
CA TYR A 195 -1.00 -0.89 -3.76
C TYR A 195 -1.92 -0.65 -2.56
N ILE A 196 -1.82 -1.53 -1.57
CA ILE A 196 -2.39 -1.36 -0.24
C ILE A 196 -1.34 -1.77 0.78
N GLY A 197 -1.21 -0.99 1.85
CA GLY A 197 -0.32 -1.27 2.97
C GLY A 197 -1.01 -0.93 4.27
N ALA A 198 -1.12 -1.89 5.18
CA ALA A 198 -1.59 -1.69 6.55
C ALA A 198 -0.39 -1.77 7.51
N ALA A 199 -0.18 -0.69 8.27
CA ALA A 199 0.83 -0.56 9.30
C ALA A 199 0.18 -0.70 10.67
N LEU A 200 0.26 -1.90 11.26
CA LEU A 200 -0.42 -2.26 12.49
C LEU A 200 0.56 -2.18 13.68
N PRO A 201 0.30 -1.34 14.70
CA PRO A 201 1.16 -1.24 15.86
C PRO A 201 1.09 -2.53 16.69
N THR A 202 2.23 -2.95 17.23
CA THR A 202 2.32 -4.08 18.16
C THR A 202 2.59 -3.59 19.59
N SER A 203 2.33 -4.45 20.59
CA SER A 203 2.64 -4.14 21.99
C SER A 203 4.14 -4.00 22.28
N SER A 204 5.02 -4.43 21.37
CA SER A 204 6.48 -4.23 21.48
C SER A 204 6.93 -2.84 21.03
N GLY A 205 6.04 -2.04 20.45
CA GLY A 205 6.35 -0.74 19.83
C GLY A 205 6.88 -0.84 18.40
N GLU A 206 6.96 -2.06 17.86
CA GLU A 206 7.25 -2.33 16.46
C GLU A 206 5.97 -2.22 15.62
N THR A 207 6.09 -2.27 14.30
CA THR A 207 4.94 -2.25 13.39
C THR A 207 4.94 -3.47 12.50
N GLN A 208 3.83 -4.20 12.50
CA GLN A 208 3.56 -5.25 11.54
C GLN A 208 3.00 -4.62 10.26
N MET A 209 3.68 -4.84 9.15
CA MET A 209 3.25 -4.38 7.83
C MET A 209 2.61 -5.55 7.09
N ILE A 210 1.41 -5.33 6.55
CA ILE A 210 0.76 -6.21 5.58
C ILE A 210 0.59 -5.39 4.32
N ALA A 211 1.25 -5.80 3.24
CA ALA A 211 1.29 -5.04 2.00
C ALA A 211 0.91 -5.93 0.82
N ALA A 212 0.15 -5.39 -0.11
CA ALA A 212 -0.13 -6.02 -1.39
C ALA A 212 0.01 -5.03 -2.53
N SER A 213 0.39 -5.53 -3.69
CA SER A 213 0.46 -4.75 -4.92
C SER A 213 -0.03 -5.56 -6.10
N TRP A 214 -0.66 -4.87 -7.04
CA TRP A 214 -1.10 -5.40 -8.33
C TRP A 214 -0.42 -4.61 -9.42
N ALA A 215 0.10 -5.28 -10.45
CA ALA A 215 0.69 -4.61 -11.59
C ALA A 215 0.26 -5.26 -12.91
N GLY A 216 0.02 -4.43 -13.91
CA GLY A 216 -0.11 -4.81 -15.31
C GLY A 216 1.16 -4.38 -16.01
N ILE A 217 2.00 -5.34 -16.41
CA ILE A 217 3.28 -5.07 -17.07
C ILE A 217 3.31 -5.82 -18.40
N LEU A 218 3.49 -5.07 -19.48
CA LEU A 218 3.65 -5.59 -20.83
C LEU A 218 5.12 -5.47 -21.24
N LEU A 219 5.79 -6.61 -21.47
CA LEU A 219 7.17 -6.66 -21.98
C LEU A 219 7.23 -7.03 -23.48
N GLY A 220 6.54 -6.26 -24.33
CA GLY A 220 6.57 -6.40 -25.79
C GLY A 220 5.91 -7.72 -26.22
N GLU A 221 6.55 -8.47 -27.11
CA GLU A 221 6.09 -9.83 -27.47
C GLU A 221 6.52 -10.90 -26.45
N PHE A 222 7.35 -10.55 -25.46
CA PHE A 222 7.88 -11.48 -24.48
C PHE A 222 7.05 -11.42 -23.20
N SER A 223 6.31 -12.49 -22.90
CA SER A 223 5.74 -12.66 -21.55
C SER A 223 6.86 -13.01 -20.58
N VAL A 224 7.09 -12.20 -19.54
CA VAL A 224 7.88 -12.65 -18.39
C VAL A 224 7.17 -13.86 -17.80
N PRO A 225 7.88 -14.98 -17.54
CA PRO A 225 7.28 -16.09 -16.83
C PRO A 225 6.65 -15.59 -15.53
N GLU A 226 5.37 -15.91 -15.31
CA GLU A 226 4.56 -15.41 -14.20
C GLU A 226 5.27 -15.59 -12.84
N ASP A 227 5.93 -16.74 -12.63
CA ASP A 227 6.69 -17.02 -11.41
C ASP A 227 7.87 -16.05 -11.17
N ILE A 228 8.54 -15.60 -12.24
CA ILE A 228 9.64 -14.64 -12.15
C ILE A 228 9.09 -13.26 -11.77
N ALA A 229 8.01 -12.83 -12.44
CA ALA A 229 7.36 -11.55 -12.15
C ALA A 229 6.83 -11.49 -10.71
N LYS A 230 6.25 -12.59 -10.23
CA LYS A 230 5.80 -12.75 -8.84
C LYS A 230 6.94 -12.68 -7.84
N SER A 231 8.01 -13.44 -8.04
CA SER A 231 9.17 -13.42 -7.15
C SER A 231 9.76 -12.02 -7.05
N GLN A 232 9.91 -11.33 -8.18
CA GLN A 232 10.44 -9.96 -8.20
C GLN A 232 9.53 -8.97 -7.48
N ALA A 233 8.20 -9.08 -7.65
CA ALA A 233 7.25 -8.22 -6.96
C ALA A 233 7.25 -8.46 -5.44
N ILE A 234 7.30 -9.72 -5.01
CA ILE A 234 7.41 -10.10 -3.59
C ILE A 234 8.72 -9.57 -2.99
N ASP A 235 9.84 -9.77 -3.68
CA ASP A 235 11.15 -9.30 -3.23
C ASP A 235 11.19 -7.77 -3.16
N GLY A 236 10.56 -7.08 -4.11
CA GLY A 236 10.41 -5.62 -4.10
C GLY A 236 9.65 -5.13 -2.87
N LEU A 237 8.51 -5.74 -2.53
CA LEU A 237 7.74 -5.37 -1.34
C LEU A 237 8.52 -5.62 -0.04
N LYS A 238 9.23 -6.75 0.07
CA LYS A 238 10.07 -7.04 1.25
C LYS A 238 11.21 -6.04 1.37
N LYS A 239 11.85 -5.73 0.24
CA LYS A 239 12.94 -4.78 0.17
C LYS A 239 12.53 -3.38 0.62
N ASN A 240 11.29 -2.96 0.36
CA ASN A 240 10.78 -1.69 0.89
C ASN A 240 10.83 -1.66 2.43
N GLY A 241 10.51 -2.77 3.10
CA GLY A 241 10.63 -2.89 4.56
C GLY A 241 12.07 -2.83 5.05
N GLU A 242 13.00 -3.47 4.34
CA GLU A 242 14.44 -3.44 4.65
C GLU A 242 15.04 -2.05 4.47
N ASP A 243 14.78 -1.41 3.32
CA ASP A 243 15.29 -0.10 2.96
C ASP A 243 14.73 0.97 3.93
N LEU A 244 13.44 0.89 4.28
CA LEU A 244 12.82 1.74 5.29
C LEU A 244 13.45 1.54 6.67
N THR A 245 13.62 0.29 7.12
CA THR A 245 14.26 -0.03 8.41
C THR A 245 15.67 0.52 8.47
N LYS A 246 16.43 0.36 7.38
CA LYS A 246 17.79 0.88 7.28
C LYS A 246 17.80 2.41 7.39
N TRP A 247 16.96 3.10 6.61
CA TRP A 247 16.90 4.55 6.63
C TRP A 247 16.54 5.09 8.02
N LEU A 248 15.52 4.51 8.67
CA LEU A 248 15.08 4.88 10.02
C LEU A 248 16.13 4.58 11.10
N THR A 249 17.02 3.63 10.86
CA THR A 249 18.14 3.33 11.78
C THR A 249 19.27 4.35 11.63
N GLU A 250 19.48 4.88 10.43
CA GLU A 250 20.58 5.77 10.08
C GLU A 250 20.22 7.26 10.26
N ASN A 251 18.95 7.59 10.41
CA ASN A 251 18.45 8.97 10.45
C ASN A 251 17.50 9.20 11.63
N ASP A 252 17.56 10.40 12.22
CA ASP A 252 16.64 10.81 13.27
C ASP A 252 15.28 11.21 12.66
N VAL A 253 14.18 10.73 13.27
CA VAL A 253 12.82 11.12 12.93
C VAL A 253 12.33 12.14 13.96
N PRO A 254 11.70 13.26 13.54
CA PRO A 254 11.09 14.20 14.48
C PRO A 254 10.03 13.50 15.35
N GLU A 255 10.07 13.77 16.65
CA GLU A 255 9.15 13.18 17.63
C GLU A 255 7.69 13.55 17.42
#